data_AF-A0A7X6SF01-F1
#
_entry.id   AF-A0A7X6SF01-F1
#
_cell.length_a   1.000
_cell.length_b   1.000
_cell.length_c   1.000
_cell.angle_alpha   90.00
_cell.angle_beta   90.00
_cell.angle_gamma   90.00
#
_symmetry.space_group_name_H-M   'P 1'
#
loop_
_entity.id
_entity.type
_entity.pdbx_description
1 polymer ?
#
loop_
_entity_poly.entity_id
_entity_poly.type
_entity_poly.pdbx_seq_one_letter_code
_entity_poly.pdbx_strand_id
1 'polypeptide(L)'
;MKLTAPVSEDGQIGSHFGKATRMAVGTVRDDGQLIDWRIDEVGWDVLHDEGSHGQHHARIVRFLKENEIERVVFTHMGQGMLNTINKMGLQLVEAPVMDAKEAIVQAASYQGN
;
A
#
# COMPACT_ATOMS: atom_id res chain seq x y z
N MET A 1 -13.01 -0.34 6.84
CA MET A 1 -11.61 -0.79 6.76
C MET A 1 -10.71 0.23 6.06
N LYS A 2 -9.44 0.31 6.45
CA LYS A 2 -8.44 1.18 5.80
C LYS A 2 -7.42 0.37 4.99
N LEU A 3 -7.22 0.78 3.74
CA LEU A 3 -6.32 0.12 2.80
C LEU A 3 -5.33 1.14 2.21
N THR A 4 -4.19 0.63 1.73
CA THR A 4 -3.21 1.45 1.01
C THR A 4 -2.72 0.77 -0.25
N ALA A 5 -2.39 1.58 -1.26
CA ALA A 5 -1.81 1.13 -2.53
C ALA A 5 -0.79 2.17 -3.02
N PRO A 6 0.31 1.75 -3.67
CA PRO A 6 1.17 2.69 -4.40
C PRO A 6 0.37 3.25 -5.60
N VAL A 7 0.60 4.51 -5.97
CA VAL A 7 -0.15 5.15 -7.07
C VAL A 7 0.77 5.86 -8.06
N SER A 8 0.70 5.51 -9.34
CA SER A 8 1.40 6.17 -10.45
C SER A 8 0.70 7.46 -10.88
N GLU A 9 1.43 8.36 -11.57
CA GLU A 9 0.96 9.72 -11.89
C GLU A 9 -0.39 9.76 -12.62
N ASP A 10 -0.66 8.74 -13.42
CA ASP A 10 -1.90 8.52 -14.15
C ASP A 10 -3.05 7.91 -13.33
N GLY A 11 -2.86 7.70 -12.02
CA GLY A 11 -3.87 7.19 -11.10
C GLY A 11 -3.98 5.66 -11.02
N GLN A 12 -3.11 4.93 -11.73
CA GLN A 12 -3.05 3.47 -11.62
C GLN A 12 -2.31 3.01 -10.37
N ILE A 13 -2.48 1.75 -10.00
CA ILE A 13 -1.63 1.13 -8.99
C ILE A 13 -0.17 1.12 -9.45
N GLY A 14 0.70 1.65 -8.59
CA GLY A 14 2.13 1.75 -8.85
C GLY A 14 2.80 0.38 -8.85
N SER A 15 3.75 0.19 -9.78
CA SER A 15 4.40 -1.10 -10.01
C SER A 15 5.37 -1.53 -8.89
N HIS A 16 5.90 -0.60 -8.09
CA HIS A 16 6.96 -0.85 -7.11
C HIS A 16 6.60 -0.29 -5.73
N PHE A 17 6.10 -1.15 -4.84
CA PHE A 17 5.67 -0.71 -3.51
C PHE A 17 6.79 -0.08 -2.67
N GLY A 18 7.95 -0.73 -2.57
CA GLY A 18 9.07 -0.25 -1.76
C GLY A 18 9.77 1.01 -2.31
N LYS A 19 9.45 1.41 -3.53
CA LYS A 19 10.00 2.62 -4.18
C LYS A 19 8.89 3.56 -4.63
N ALA A 20 7.71 3.48 -4.00
CA ALA A 20 6.60 4.32 -4.38
C ALA A 20 6.95 5.80 -4.14
N THR A 21 6.66 6.66 -5.11
CA THR A 21 6.70 8.11 -4.90
C THR A 21 5.47 8.57 -4.11
N ARG A 22 4.33 7.91 -4.33
CA ARG A 22 3.02 8.24 -3.74
C ARG A 22 2.27 7.01 -3.28
N MET A 23 1.59 7.15 -2.15
CA MET A 23 0.73 6.12 -1.57
C MET A 23 -0.69 6.66 -1.42
N ALA A 24 -1.68 5.91 -1.88
CA ALA A 24 -3.06 6.18 -1.54
C ALA A 24 -3.41 5.57 -0.18
N VAL A 25 -4.26 6.26 0.58
CA VAL A 25 -4.97 5.71 1.73
C VAL A 25 -6.46 5.84 1.47
N GLY A 26 -7.15 4.69 1.43
CA GLY A 26 -8.58 4.62 1.19
C GLY A 26 -9.31 4.02 2.39
N THR A 27 -10.46 4.59 2.75
CA THR A 27 -11.37 3.99 3.72
C THR A 27 -12.59 3.43 2.99
N VAL A 28 -12.78 2.12 3.08
CA VAL A 28 -13.91 1.41 2.46
C VAL A 28 -14.83 0.89 3.55
N ARG A 29 -16.13 1.12 3.42
CA ARG A 29 -17.16 0.56 4.30
C ARG A 29 -17.41 -0.91 4.01
N ASP A 30 -18.08 -1.60 4.91
CA ASP A 30 -18.38 -3.04 4.78
C ASP A 30 -19.29 -3.35 3.57
N ASP A 31 -20.02 -2.36 3.06
CA ASP A 31 -20.83 -2.44 1.84
C ASP A 31 -20.03 -2.22 0.54
N GLY A 32 -18.72 -2.03 0.64
CA GLY A 32 -17.82 -1.78 -0.49
C GLY A 32 -17.71 -0.31 -0.92
N GLN A 33 -18.38 0.62 -0.24
CA GLN A 33 -18.30 2.04 -0.60
C GLN A 33 -16.98 2.67 -0.14
N LEU A 34 -16.22 3.27 -1.06
CA LEU A 34 -15.09 4.13 -0.75
C LEU A 34 -15.58 5.47 -0.21
N ILE A 35 -15.35 5.74 1.07
CA ILE A 35 -15.87 6.92 1.79
C ILE A 35 -14.82 7.97 2.11
N ASP A 36 -13.54 7.62 2.03
CA ASP A 36 -12.43 8.55 2.17
C ASP A 36 -11.29 8.13 1.24
N TRP A 37 -10.60 9.11 0.67
CA TRP A 37 -9.50 8.90 -0.26
C TRP A 37 -8.52 10.06 -0.17
N ARG A 38 -7.26 9.75 0.13
CA ARG A 38 -6.15 10.69 -0.01
C ARG A 38 -4.94 10.02 -0.66
N ILE A 39 -4.06 10.87 -1.19
CA ILE A 39 -2.76 10.47 -1.73
C ILE A 39 -1.70 11.24 -0.94
N ASP A 40 -0.76 10.49 -0.36
CA ASP A 40 0.38 11.02 0.36
C ASP A 40 1.64 10.90 -0.51
N GLU A 41 2.36 12.01 -0.67
CA GLU A 41 3.70 12.05 -1.27
C GLU A 41 4.69 11.45 -0.26
N VAL A 42 5.27 10.30 -0.59
CA VAL A 42 6.14 9.56 0.34
C VAL A 42 7.61 9.55 -0.10
N GLY A 43 7.90 9.76 -1.40
CA GLY A 43 9.26 9.89 -1.93
C GLY A 43 10.18 8.70 -1.63
N TRP A 44 9.63 7.48 -1.56
CA TRP A 44 10.40 6.30 -1.19
C TRP A 44 11.37 5.85 -2.27
N ASP A 45 11.18 6.27 -3.52
CA ASP A 45 12.15 6.09 -4.60
C ASP A 45 13.53 6.67 -4.27
N VAL A 46 13.57 7.89 -3.73
CA VAL A 46 14.81 8.56 -3.31
C VAL A 46 15.28 8.02 -1.96
N LEU A 47 14.35 7.93 -0.99
CA LEU A 47 14.67 7.52 0.37
C LEU A 47 15.10 6.04 0.48
N HIS A 48 14.74 5.19 -0.48
CA HIS A 48 15.16 3.79 -0.50
C HIS A 48 16.68 3.66 -0.61
N ASP A 49 17.30 4.53 -1.39
CA ASP A 49 18.75 4.50 -1.63
C ASP A 49 19.52 5.35 -0.60
N GLU A 50 18.81 6.19 0.17
CA GLU A 50 19.33 6.98 1.28
C GLU A 50 19.09 6.31 2.64
N GLY A 51 20.03 5.44 3.03
CA GLY A 51 20.08 4.80 4.34
C GLY A 51 20.29 3.29 4.27
N SER A 52 20.25 2.62 5.43
CA SER A 52 20.26 1.16 5.45
C SER A 52 18.88 0.60 5.07
N HIS A 53 18.84 -0.59 4.46
CA HIS A 53 17.55 -1.27 4.14
C HIS A 53 16.61 -1.35 5.37
N GLY A 54 17.16 -1.49 6.59
CA GLY A 54 16.38 -1.50 7.82
C GLY A 54 15.69 -0.16 8.13
N GLN A 55 16.35 0.97 7.85
CA GLN A 55 15.76 2.31 8.02
C GLN A 55 14.62 2.55 7.02
N HIS A 56 14.79 2.07 5.79
CA HIS A 56 13.73 2.13 4.78
C HIS A 56 12.48 1.35 5.21
N HIS A 57 12.63 0.10 5.66
CA HIS A 57 11.49 -0.71 6.15
C HIS A 57 10.80 -0.05 7.35
N ALA A 58 11.57 0.54 8.28
CA ALA A 58 11.01 1.23 9.44
C ALA A 58 10.11 2.42 9.05
N ARG A 59 10.46 3.17 8.00
CA ARG A 59 9.63 4.26 7.46
C ARG A 59 8.28 3.74 6.95
N ILE A 60 8.29 2.66 6.18
CA ILE A 60 7.07 2.04 5.66
C ILE A 60 6.21 1.50 6.80
N VAL A 61 6.80 0.78 7.76
CA VAL A 61 6.09 0.27 8.93
C VAL A 61 5.42 1.41 9.71
N ARG A 62 6.11 2.53 9.87
CA ARG A 62 5.57 3.72 10.53
C ARG A 62 4.37 4.28 9.78
N PHE A 63 4.49 4.48 8.46
CA PHE A 63 3.39 4.93 7.61
C PHE A 63 2.16 4.03 7.76
N LEU A 64 2.32 2.71 7.68
CA LEU A 64 1.22 1.75 7.81
C LEU A 64 0.53 1.85 9.17
N LYS A 65 1.29 2.01 10.26
CA LYS A 65 0.77 2.15 11.62
C LYS A 65 0.05 3.47 11.85
N GLU A 66 0.66 4.59 11.44
CA GLU A 66 0.07 5.93 11.62
C GLU A 66 -1.24 6.09 10.84
N ASN A 67 -1.36 5.40 9.70
CA ASN A 67 -2.58 5.37 8.91
C ASN A 67 -3.58 4.28 9.33
N GLU A 68 -3.24 3.45 10.32
CA GLU A 68 -4.06 2.32 10.78
C GLU A 68 -4.47 1.39 9.63
N ILE A 69 -3.53 1.11 8.73
CA ILE A 69 -3.78 0.26 7.56
C ILE A 69 -4.07 -1.16 8.02
N GLU A 70 -5.10 -1.76 7.44
CA GLU A 70 -5.48 -3.16 7.65
C GLU A 70 -5.05 -4.04 6.46
N ARG A 71 -5.06 -3.47 5.25
CA ARG A 71 -4.68 -4.18 4.02
C ARG A 71 -3.77 -3.36 3.12
N VAL A 72 -2.78 -4.03 2.53
CA VAL A 72 -1.84 -3.45 1.59
C VAL A 72 -2.07 -4.07 0.22
N VAL A 73 -2.43 -3.23 -0.75
CA VAL A 73 -2.59 -3.61 -2.15
C VAL A 73 -1.30 -3.32 -2.89
N PHE A 74 -0.82 -4.28 -3.69
CA PHE A 74 0.43 -4.13 -4.43
C PHE A 74 0.39 -4.94 -5.73
N THR A 75 1.16 -4.52 -6.73
CA THR A 75 1.45 -5.35 -7.91
C THR A 75 2.71 -6.17 -7.70
N HIS A 76 3.76 -5.53 -7.17
CA HIS A 76 5.04 -6.17 -6.89
C HIS A 76 5.67 -5.60 -5.63
N MET A 77 6.24 -6.50 -4.83
CA MET A 77 6.88 -6.18 -3.57
C MET A 77 8.01 -7.19 -3.32
N GLY A 78 9.20 -6.70 -2.98
CA GLY A 78 10.34 -7.56 -2.66
C GLY A 78 10.11 -8.40 -1.40
N GLN A 79 10.74 -9.58 -1.34
CA GLN A 79 10.54 -10.55 -0.25
C GLN A 79 10.78 -9.99 1.16
N GLY A 80 11.78 -9.10 1.31
CA GLY A 80 12.07 -8.45 2.60
C GLY A 80 10.90 -7.60 3.12
N MET A 81 10.21 -6.91 2.21
CA MET A 81 9.05 -6.08 2.54
C MET A 81 7.82 -6.94 2.81
N LEU A 82 7.56 -7.96 1.97
CA LEU A 82 6.49 -8.95 2.20
C LEU A 82 6.60 -9.57 3.60
N ASN A 83 7.81 -10.02 3.98
CA ASN A 83 8.06 -10.59 5.31
C ASN A 83 7.84 -9.57 6.43
N THR A 84 8.17 -8.29 6.20
CA THR A 84 8.00 -7.22 7.18
C THR A 84 6.51 -6.94 7.42
N ILE A 85 5.72 -6.81 6.36
CA ILE A 85 4.28 -6.52 6.44
C ILE A 85 3.50 -7.71 6.99
N ASN A 86 3.83 -8.94 6.57
CA ASN A 86 3.22 -10.15 7.14
C ASN A 86 3.44 -10.26 8.66
N LYS A 87 4.62 -9.89 9.17
CA LYS A 87 4.88 -9.87 10.62
C LYS A 87 4.06 -8.83 11.37
N MET A 88 3.54 -7.80 10.70
CA MET A 88 2.61 -6.84 11.29
C MET A 88 1.18 -7.39 11.38
N GLY A 89 0.90 -8.54 10.76
CA GLY A 89 -0.45 -9.13 10.69
C GLY A 89 -1.38 -8.45 9.69
N LEU A 90 -0.85 -7.63 8.78
CA LEU A 90 -1.63 -6.97 7.73
C LEU A 90 -1.91 -7.93 6.57
N GLN A 91 -3.07 -7.80 5.94
CA GLN A 91 -3.37 -8.60 4.76
C GLN A 91 -2.74 -7.99 3.52
N LEU A 92 -2.03 -8.84 2.77
CA LEU A 92 -1.41 -8.51 1.51
C LEU A 92 -2.34 -8.93 0.38
N VAL A 93 -2.72 -7.99 -0.49
CA VAL A 93 -3.58 -8.26 -1.65
C VAL A 93 -2.82 -7.90 -2.91
N GLU A 94 -2.49 -8.91 -3.71
CA GLU A 94 -1.88 -8.70 -5.02
C GLU A 94 -2.96 -8.29 -6.04
N ALA A 95 -2.70 -7.25 -6.82
CA ALA A 95 -3.59 -6.76 -7.86
C ALA A 95 -2.83 -6.56 -9.17
N PRO A 96 -3.47 -6.76 -10.34
CA PRO A 96 -2.89 -6.37 -11.63
C PRO A 96 -2.80 -4.83 -11.73
N VAL A 97 -2.08 -4.33 -12.75
CA VAL A 97 -2.08 -2.90 -13.06
C VAL A 97 -3.47 -2.47 -13.52
N MET A 98 -4.10 -1.61 -12.73
CA MET A 98 -5.45 -1.09 -12.91
C MET A 98 -5.62 0.24 -12.16
N ASP A 99 -6.79 0.88 -12.23
CA ASP A 99 -7.11 2.07 -11.45
C ASP A 99 -6.95 1.80 -9.93
N ALA A 100 -6.26 2.70 -9.22
CA ALA A 100 -5.92 2.48 -7.82
C ALA A 100 -7.14 2.49 -6.88
N LYS A 101 -8.19 3.27 -7.20
CA LYS A 101 -9.42 3.28 -6.40
C LYS A 101 -10.19 1.98 -6.60
N GLU A 102 -10.29 1.52 -7.84
CA GLU A 102 -10.92 0.22 -8.14
C GLU A 102 -10.17 -0.92 -7.44
N ALA A 103 -8.83 -0.92 -7.47
CA ALA A 103 -8.01 -1.91 -6.77
C ALA A 103 -8.29 -1.93 -5.26
N ILE A 104 -8.39 -0.75 -4.63
CA ILE A 104 -8.70 -0.62 -3.19
C ILE A 104 -10.10 -1.14 -2.87
N VAL A 105 -11.10 -0.82 -3.69
CA VAL A 105 -12.48 -1.31 -3.50
C VAL A 105 -12.54 -2.83 -3.67
N GLN A 106 -11.91 -3.40 -4.71
CA GLN A 106 -11.87 -4.85 -4.90
C GLN A 106 -11.12 -5.56 -3.77
N ALA A 107 -10.01 -4.99 -3.32
CA ALA A 107 -9.22 -5.53 -2.21
C ALA A 107 -9.97 -5.48 -0.87
N ALA A 108 -10.95 -4.59 -0.70
CA ALA A 108 -11.77 -4.53 0.51
C ALA A 108 -12.67 -5.77 0.66
N SER A 109 -13.20 -6.28 -0.46
CA SER A 109 -14.04 -7.48 -0.48
C SER A 109 -13.24 -8.78 -0.58
N TYR A 110 -11.92 -8.72 -0.76
CA TYR A 110 -11.09 -9.90 -0.90
C TYR A 110 -11.15 -10.76 0.38
N GLN A 111 -11.57 -12.00 0.27
CA GLN A 111 -11.45 -12.99 1.34
C GLN A 111 -10.26 -13.84 0.91
N GLY A 112 -9.11 -13.62 1.54
CA GLY A 112 -7.89 -14.36 1.20
C GLY A 112 -8.14 -15.87 1.17
N ASN A 113 -7.47 -16.55 0.24
CA ASN A 113 -7.52 -18.01 0.11
C ASN A 113 -6.77 -18.70 1.26
#